data_AF-A0A0R3PKZ1-F1
#
_entry.id   AF-A0A0R3PKZ1-F1
#
_cell.length_a   1.000
_cell.length_b   1.000
_cell.length_c   1.000
_cell.angle_alpha   90.00
_cell.angle_beta   90.00
_cell.angle_gamma   90.00
#
_symmetry.space_group_name_H-M   'P 1'
#
loop_
_entity.id
_entity.type
_entity.pdbx_description
1 polymer ?
#
loop_
_entity_poly.entity_id
_entity_poly.type
_entity_poly.pdbx_seq_one_letter_code
_entity_poly.pdbx_strand_id
1 'polypeptide(L)'
;MTENEWKAVCKSLINTALTDGETNFVVDLFIPLMEYHIFCEVLCTELMTLCAAFVMDGPNGIGNIPALLSAILCASWPRHLSKAIDTINPILYTSVSIVKGWLLVLQEDSEVGCFCFCNGLQETSAEVKFLVCAHSLCLLCESAQRSLWMKWPELCNEIYYIIKPSITHNQRSLPGRIFCCVLPMNVLFQLSWFTIERGWLV
;
A
#
# COMPACT_ATOMS: atom_id res chain seq x y z
N MET A 1 11.31 24.87 -14.19
CA MET A 1 10.33 23.99 -14.86
C MET A 1 8.93 24.41 -14.46
N THR A 2 8.01 24.42 -15.41
CA THR A 2 6.58 24.71 -15.17
C THR A 2 5.86 23.50 -14.56
N GLU A 3 4.68 23.71 -13.99
CA GLU A 3 3.86 22.63 -13.43
C GLU A 3 3.55 21.54 -14.47
N ASN A 4 3.26 21.93 -15.72
CA ASN A 4 2.99 20.99 -16.82
C ASN A 4 4.21 20.12 -17.17
N GLU A 5 5.41 20.71 -17.14
CA GLU A 5 6.66 19.97 -17.35
C GLU A 5 6.90 18.98 -16.20
N TRP A 6 6.67 19.39 -14.95
CA TRP A 6 6.76 18.50 -13.80
C TRP A 6 5.72 17.38 -13.85
N LYS A 7 4.52 17.65 -14.35
CA LYS A 7 3.48 16.65 -14.56
C LYS A 7 3.92 15.60 -15.58
N ALA A 8 4.53 16.02 -16.68
CA ALA A 8 5.09 15.09 -17.66
C ALA A 8 6.20 14.22 -17.05
N VAL A 9 7.09 14.82 -16.25
CA VAL A 9 8.16 14.10 -15.54
C VAL A 9 7.60 13.09 -14.54
N CYS A 10 6.68 13.50 -13.66
CA CYS A 10 6.09 12.62 -12.65
C CYS A 10 5.37 11.43 -13.29
N LYS A 11 4.60 11.68 -14.36
CA LYS A 11 3.95 10.61 -15.13
C LYS A 11 4.96 9.65 -15.74
N SER A 12 6.05 10.15 -16.32
CA SER A 12 7.10 9.29 -16.87
C SER A 12 7.77 8.45 -15.80
N LEU A 13 8.12 9.05 -14.65
CA LEU A 13 8.75 8.34 -13.53
C LEU A 13 7.84 7.24 -12.98
N ILE A 14 6.57 7.57 -12.72
CA ILE A 14 5.58 6.59 -12.27
C ILE A 14 5.42 5.47 -13.30
N ASN A 15 5.31 5.80 -14.58
CA ASN A 15 5.12 4.79 -15.62
C ASN A 15 6.33 3.86 -15.69
N THR A 16 7.55 4.40 -15.70
CA THR A 16 8.79 3.61 -15.64
C THR A 16 8.84 2.70 -14.41
N ALA A 17 8.43 3.19 -13.24
CA ALA A 17 8.38 2.36 -12.04
C ALA A 17 7.36 1.21 -12.13
N LEU A 18 6.26 1.40 -12.87
CA LEU A 18 5.15 0.45 -12.97
C LEU A 18 5.31 -0.55 -14.13
N THR A 19 5.87 -0.14 -15.27
CA THR A 19 5.97 -0.95 -16.49
C THR A 19 7.36 -1.53 -16.70
N ASP A 20 8.41 -0.76 -16.37
CA ASP A 20 9.78 -1.11 -16.75
C ASP A 20 10.52 -1.86 -15.62
N GLY A 21 9.88 -2.00 -14.46
CA GLY A 21 10.43 -2.71 -13.29
C GLY A 21 11.50 -1.93 -12.52
N GLU A 22 11.79 -0.69 -12.93
CA GLU A 22 12.83 0.17 -12.35
C GLU A 22 12.32 0.94 -11.10
N THR A 23 11.51 0.28 -10.27
CA THR A 23 10.83 0.93 -9.14
C THR A 23 11.81 1.51 -8.11
N ASN A 24 12.87 0.76 -7.75
CA ASN A 24 13.86 1.22 -6.77
C ASN A 24 14.62 2.46 -7.29
N PHE A 25 15.05 2.41 -8.55
CA PHE A 25 15.74 3.52 -9.19
C PHE A 25 14.87 4.79 -9.21
N VAL A 26 13.60 4.67 -9.60
CA VAL A 26 12.66 5.81 -9.62
C VAL A 26 12.47 6.39 -8.22
N VAL A 27 12.33 5.55 -7.19
CA VAL A 27 12.17 6.02 -5.82
C VAL A 27 13.45 6.70 -5.29
N ASP A 28 14.63 6.20 -5.67
CA ASP A 28 15.90 6.86 -5.36
C ASP A 28 16.01 8.23 -6.04
N LEU A 29 15.44 8.40 -7.23
CA LEU A 29 15.34 9.70 -7.90
C LEU A 29 14.38 10.68 -7.21
N PHE A 30 13.39 10.21 -6.44
CA PHE A 30 12.53 11.12 -5.68
C PHE A 30 13.33 11.91 -4.66
N ILE A 31 14.33 11.30 -4.02
CA ILE A 31 15.12 11.92 -2.95
C ILE A 31 15.76 13.25 -3.38
N PRO A 32 16.54 13.34 -4.48
CA PRO A 32 17.07 14.63 -4.93
C PRO A 32 15.98 15.56 -5.48
N LEU A 33 14.91 15.03 -6.11
CA LEU A 33 13.85 15.85 -6.70
C LEU A 33 12.92 16.50 -5.67
N MET A 34 12.88 15.98 -4.44
CA MET A 34 12.10 16.54 -3.35
C MET A 34 12.52 17.96 -2.93
N GLU A 35 13.67 18.45 -3.38
CA GLU A 35 14.06 19.86 -3.19
C GLU A 35 13.10 20.82 -3.90
N TYR A 36 12.38 20.36 -4.93
CA TYR A 36 11.41 21.15 -5.67
C TYR A 36 9.99 20.95 -5.12
N HIS A 37 9.44 21.95 -4.43
CA HIS A 37 8.08 21.88 -3.87
C HIS A 37 7.01 21.51 -4.91
N ILE A 38 7.09 22.10 -6.11
CA ILE A 38 6.13 21.83 -7.20
C ILE A 38 6.21 20.35 -7.63
N PHE A 39 7.40 19.75 -7.65
CA PHE A 39 7.55 18.33 -7.94
C PHE A 39 6.82 17.48 -6.90
N CYS A 40 7.01 17.76 -5.60
CA CYS A 40 6.33 17.04 -4.52
C CYS A 40 4.80 17.13 -4.65
N GLU A 41 4.27 18.34 -4.88
CA GLU A 41 2.82 18.57 -5.03
C GLU A 41 2.23 17.80 -6.21
N VAL A 42 2.89 17.88 -7.38
CA VAL A 42 2.47 17.18 -8.59
C VAL A 42 2.58 15.67 -8.41
N LEU A 43 3.69 15.16 -7.86
CA LEU A 43 3.88 13.73 -7.63
C LEU A 43 2.84 13.15 -6.67
N CYS A 44 2.57 13.84 -5.55
CA CYS A 44 1.56 13.40 -4.59
C CYS A 44 0.16 13.37 -5.23
N THR A 45 -0.18 14.39 -6.04
CA THR A 45 -1.43 14.45 -6.79
C THR A 45 -1.56 13.30 -7.79
N GLU A 46 -0.51 13.01 -8.55
CA GLU A 46 -0.49 11.90 -9.51
C GLU A 46 -0.58 10.55 -8.81
N LEU A 47 0.11 10.34 -7.68
CA LEU A 47 0.00 9.11 -6.87
C LEU A 47 -1.42 8.89 -6.34
N MET A 48 -2.03 9.94 -5.78
CA MET A 48 -3.42 9.91 -5.30
C MET A 48 -4.40 9.59 -6.42
N THR A 49 -4.27 10.28 -7.57
CA THR A 49 -5.14 10.08 -8.73
C THR A 49 -5.02 8.66 -9.28
N LEU A 50 -3.78 8.16 -9.40
CA LEU A 50 -3.51 6.82 -9.87
C LEU A 50 -4.10 5.76 -8.94
N CYS A 51 -3.90 5.89 -7.63
CA CYS A 51 -4.41 4.92 -6.66
C CYS A 51 -5.95 4.97 -6.57
N ALA A 52 -6.56 6.15 -6.69
CA ALA A 52 -8.00 6.28 -6.74
C ALA A 52 -8.58 5.62 -8.00
N ALA A 53 -8.01 5.88 -9.18
CA ALA A 53 -8.40 5.23 -10.43
C ALA A 53 -8.25 3.71 -10.34
N PHE A 54 -7.15 3.22 -9.77
CA PHE A 54 -6.92 1.80 -9.56
C PHE A 54 -7.98 1.12 -8.69
N VAL A 55 -8.44 1.78 -7.61
CA VAL A 55 -9.49 1.25 -6.74
C VAL A 55 -10.86 1.30 -7.43
N MET A 56 -11.13 2.34 -8.21
CA MET A 56 -12.44 2.57 -8.84
C MET A 56 -12.65 1.77 -10.14
N ASP A 57 -11.63 1.71 -11.00
CA ASP A 57 -11.70 1.12 -12.34
C ASP A 57 -11.06 -0.29 -12.38
N GLY A 58 -10.44 -0.71 -11.27
CA GLY A 58 -9.72 -1.98 -11.13
C GLY A 58 -8.30 -1.94 -11.72
N PRO A 59 -7.56 -3.06 -11.62
CA PRO A 59 -6.15 -3.15 -12.02
C PRO A 59 -5.91 -3.16 -13.55
N ASN A 60 -6.93 -2.85 -14.36
CA ASN A 60 -6.87 -3.04 -15.81
C ASN A 60 -5.89 -2.06 -16.47
N GLY A 61 -4.72 -2.57 -16.85
CA GLY A 61 -3.70 -1.81 -17.58
C GLY A 61 -2.86 -0.87 -16.71
N ILE A 62 -3.11 -0.83 -15.41
CA ILE A 62 -2.30 -0.07 -14.44
C ILE A 62 -1.30 -1.06 -13.85
N GLY A 63 0.00 -0.76 -13.92
CA GLY A 63 1.05 -1.65 -13.43
C GLY A 63 1.00 -1.90 -11.92
N ASN A 64 2.04 -2.49 -11.34
CA ASN A 64 2.02 -2.93 -9.95
C ASN A 64 2.13 -1.77 -8.93
N ILE A 65 1.05 -1.01 -8.73
CA ILE A 65 0.97 0.09 -7.74
C ILE A 65 1.36 -0.37 -6.33
N PRO A 66 0.87 -1.51 -5.82
CA PRO A 66 1.28 -1.97 -4.50
C PRO A 66 2.80 -2.13 -4.35
N ALA A 67 3.50 -2.55 -5.39
CA ALA A 67 4.97 -2.64 -5.40
C ALA A 67 5.64 -1.25 -5.44
N LEU A 68 5.07 -0.28 -6.15
CA LEU A 68 5.56 1.10 -6.09
C LEU A 68 5.41 1.69 -4.69
N LEU A 69 4.24 1.54 -4.08
CA LEU A 69 4.01 2.03 -2.71
C LEU A 69 4.89 1.33 -1.69
N SER A 70 5.11 0.01 -1.82
CA SER A 70 6.04 -0.69 -0.94
C SER A 70 7.48 -0.20 -1.09
N ALA A 71 7.93 0.08 -2.32
CA ALA A 71 9.25 0.65 -2.57
C ALA A 71 9.38 2.04 -1.93
N ILE A 72 8.38 2.92 -2.04
CA ILE A 72 8.37 4.25 -1.39
C ILE A 72 8.42 4.12 0.14
N LEU A 73 7.55 3.27 0.72
CA LEU A 73 7.51 3.03 2.16
C LEU A 73 8.83 2.44 2.67
N CYS A 74 9.46 1.57 1.88
CA CYS A 74 10.66 0.86 2.26
C CYS A 74 11.97 1.51 1.77
N ALA A 75 11.91 2.69 1.14
CA ALA A 75 13.09 3.37 0.63
C ALA A 75 14.04 3.85 1.73
N SER A 76 15.31 4.00 1.39
CA SER A 76 16.37 4.46 2.29
C SER A 76 16.38 5.99 2.39
N TRP A 77 15.29 6.55 2.91
CA TRP A 77 15.13 7.99 3.10
C TRP A 77 16.26 8.58 3.96
N PRO A 78 16.85 9.73 3.56
CA PRO A 78 17.76 10.47 4.41
C PRO A 78 17.13 10.78 5.77
N ARG A 79 17.94 10.85 6.84
CA ARG A 79 17.42 11.01 8.22
C ARG A 79 16.47 12.20 8.42
N HIS A 80 16.66 13.27 7.67
CA HIS A 80 15.81 14.46 7.76
C HIS A 80 14.48 14.31 6.99
N LEU A 81 14.35 13.30 6.12
CA LEU A 81 13.15 12.98 5.32
C LEU A 81 12.50 11.65 5.73
N SER A 82 13.02 10.97 6.75
CA SER A 82 12.58 9.61 7.11
C SER A 82 11.27 9.55 7.90
N LYS A 83 10.59 10.69 8.09
CA LYS A 83 9.31 10.77 8.82
C LYS A 83 8.17 11.03 7.84
N ALA A 84 7.12 10.21 7.90
CA ALA A 84 5.87 10.44 7.17
C ALA A 84 5.06 11.58 7.82
N ILE A 85 5.53 12.81 7.64
CA ILE A 85 4.83 14.03 8.03
C ILE A 85 4.79 14.90 6.78
N ASP A 86 3.64 15.45 6.43
CA ASP A 86 3.44 16.21 5.20
C ASP A 86 4.48 17.33 5.03
N THR A 87 4.78 18.05 6.10
CA THR A 87 5.80 19.14 6.11
C THR A 87 7.25 18.65 6.04
N ILE A 88 7.52 17.35 6.18
CA ILE A 88 8.87 16.76 6.19
C ILE A 88 9.09 15.92 4.93
N ASN A 89 8.19 14.98 4.66
CA ASN A 89 8.22 14.12 3.49
C ASN A 89 6.78 13.91 2.98
N PRO A 90 6.30 14.81 2.09
CA PRO A 90 4.94 14.75 1.58
C PRO A 90 4.69 13.49 0.75
N ILE A 91 5.70 12.97 0.04
CA ILE A 91 5.59 11.75 -0.77
C ILE A 91 5.33 10.54 0.15
N LEU A 92 6.17 10.38 1.18
CA LEU A 92 6.05 9.29 2.14
C LEU A 92 4.75 9.39 2.95
N TYR A 93 4.37 10.60 3.37
CA TYR A 93 3.09 10.87 4.03
C TYR A 93 1.91 10.49 3.13
N THR A 94 1.94 10.86 1.86
CA THR A 94 0.91 10.52 0.88
C THR A 94 0.82 9.01 0.67
N SER A 95 1.95 8.31 0.53
CA SER A 95 1.94 6.84 0.39
C SER A 95 1.37 6.14 1.62
N VAL A 96 1.70 6.57 2.83
CA VAL A 96 1.07 6.04 4.06
C VAL A 96 -0.43 6.33 4.06
N SER A 97 -0.85 7.54 3.66
CA SER A 97 -2.25 7.94 3.60
C SER A 97 -3.07 7.12 2.61
N ILE A 98 -2.51 6.79 1.45
CA ILE A 98 -3.13 5.90 0.46
C ILE A 98 -3.38 4.51 1.05
N VAL A 99 -2.36 3.93 1.70
CA VAL A 99 -2.51 2.60 2.33
C VAL A 99 -3.55 2.64 3.44
N LYS A 100 -3.58 3.71 4.26
CA LYS A 100 -4.63 3.91 5.26
C LYS A 100 -6.01 4.06 4.63
N GLY A 101 -6.13 4.70 3.48
CA GLY A 101 -7.37 4.74 2.70
C GLY A 101 -7.86 3.35 2.31
N TRP A 102 -6.97 2.45 1.86
CA TRP A 102 -7.33 1.07 1.57
C TRP A 102 -7.79 0.30 2.80
N LEU A 103 -7.17 0.56 3.95
CA LEU A 103 -7.57 -0.03 5.24
C LEU A 103 -8.97 0.42 5.67
N LEU A 104 -9.30 1.70 5.48
CA LEU A 104 -10.63 2.23 5.76
C LEU A 104 -11.72 1.53 4.92
N VAL A 105 -11.47 1.30 3.63
CA VAL A 105 -12.41 0.55 2.77
C VAL A 105 -12.71 -0.84 3.36
N LEU A 106 -11.68 -1.54 3.85
CA LEU A 106 -11.87 -2.86 4.47
C LEU A 106 -12.63 -2.79 5.82
N GLN A 107 -12.51 -1.69 6.56
CA GLN A 107 -13.19 -1.46 7.83
C GLN A 107 -14.66 -1.05 7.64
N GLU A 108 -14.96 -0.16 6.70
CA GLU A 108 -16.33 0.31 6.44
C GLU A 108 -17.24 -0.85 6.01
N ASP A 109 -16.75 -1.73 5.14
CA ASP A 109 -17.48 -2.94 4.77
C ASP A 109 -17.56 -3.94 5.92
N SER A 110 -16.73 -3.83 6.97
CA SER A 110 -16.74 -4.65 8.19
C SER A 110 -17.94 -4.43 9.09
N GLU A 111 -18.49 -3.21 9.13
CA GLU A 111 -19.62 -2.85 9.99
C GLU A 111 -20.98 -3.12 9.34
N VAL A 112 -21.03 -3.20 8.00
CA VAL A 112 -22.22 -3.59 7.25
C VAL A 112 -22.27 -5.12 7.20
N GLY A 113 -22.97 -5.72 8.16
CA GLY A 113 -23.13 -7.16 8.27
C GLY A 113 -23.55 -7.82 6.96
N CYS A 114 -22.76 -8.83 6.57
CA CYS A 114 -23.12 -9.98 5.73
C CYS A 114 -24.52 -9.95 5.10
N PHE A 115 -24.61 -9.58 3.82
CA PHE A 115 -25.63 -10.14 2.95
C PHE A 115 -24.98 -10.70 1.68
N CYS A 116 -25.18 -12.00 1.51
CA CYS A 116 -25.14 -12.76 0.24
C CYS A 116 -23.79 -13.21 -0.34
N PHE A 117 -23.39 -14.44 0.03
CA PHE A 117 -22.66 -15.34 -0.87
C PHE A 117 -23.48 -16.61 -1.13
N CYS A 118 -24.67 -16.48 -1.71
CA CYS A 118 -25.45 -17.68 -2.12
C CYS A 118 -26.21 -17.57 -3.44
N ASN A 119 -26.50 -16.37 -3.97
CA ASN A 119 -27.23 -16.26 -5.23
C ASN A 119 -26.42 -15.40 -6.18
N GLY A 120 -25.79 -16.04 -7.18
CA GLY A 120 -25.10 -15.34 -8.24
C GLY A 120 -26.05 -14.33 -8.87
N LEU A 121 -25.77 -13.05 -8.68
CA LEU A 121 -26.33 -11.89 -9.37
C LEU A 121 -25.58 -10.65 -8.89
N GLN A 122 -24.78 -10.09 -9.80
CA GLN A 122 -24.29 -8.71 -9.83
C GLN A 122 -23.26 -8.29 -8.76
N GLU A 123 -21.97 -8.31 -9.14
CA GLU A 123 -20.88 -7.64 -8.41
C GLU A 123 -21.26 -6.18 -8.17
N THR A 124 -21.44 -5.80 -6.91
CA THR A 124 -21.66 -4.40 -6.57
C THR A 124 -20.33 -3.65 -6.63
N SER A 125 -20.37 -2.36 -7.00
CA SER A 125 -19.16 -1.52 -7.04
C SER A 125 -18.40 -1.49 -5.70
N ALA A 126 -19.07 -1.74 -4.58
CA ALA A 126 -18.45 -1.82 -3.25
C ALA A 126 -17.62 -3.11 -3.06
N GLU A 127 -18.18 -4.27 -3.40
CA GLU A 127 -17.47 -5.56 -3.28
C GLU A 127 -16.21 -5.62 -4.15
N VAL A 128 -16.27 -5.03 -5.35
CA VAL A 128 -15.10 -4.93 -6.23
C VAL A 128 -14.00 -4.07 -5.59
N LYS A 129 -14.35 -2.92 -4.99
CA LYS A 129 -13.38 -2.05 -4.29
C LYS A 129 -12.76 -2.73 -3.08
N PHE A 130 -13.57 -3.44 -2.28
CA PHE A 130 -13.10 -4.23 -1.16
C PHE A 130 -12.05 -5.25 -1.61
N LEU A 131 -12.37 -6.03 -2.66
CA LEU A 131 -11.47 -7.04 -3.17
C LEU A 131 -10.18 -6.44 -3.72
N VAL A 132 -10.27 -5.32 -4.45
CA VAL A 132 -9.11 -4.59 -4.98
C VAL A 132 -8.21 -4.10 -3.85
N CYS A 133 -8.77 -3.47 -2.81
CA CYS A 133 -8.00 -2.99 -1.65
C CYS A 133 -7.34 -4.16 -0.88
N ALA A 134 -8.09 -5.24 -0.64
CA ALA A 134 -7.56 -6.42 0.03
C ALA A 134 -6.40 -7.05 -0.76
N HIS A 135 -6.58 -7.22 -2.07
CA HIS A 135 -5.54 -7.75 -2.96
C HIS A 135 -4.31 -6.83 -3.00
N SER A 136 -4.51 -5.52 -3.06
CA SER A 136 -3.42 -4.54 -3.05
C SER A 136 -2.61 -4.59 -1.78
N LEU A 137 -3.27 -4.70 -0.62
CA LEU A 137 -2.56 -4.84 0.65
C LEU A 137 -1.75 -6.14 0.69
N CYS A 138 -2.26 -7.24 0.15
CA CYS A 138 -1.50 -8.48 0.00
C CYS A 138 -0.26 -8.31 -0.87
N LEU A 139 -0.38 -7.69 -2.05
CA LEU A 139 0.76 -7.44 -2.93
C LEU A 139 1.78 -6.48 -2.31
N LEU A 140 1.31 -5.47 -1.59
CA LEU A 140 2.18 -4.54 -0.86
C LEU A 140 2.98 -5.30 0.20
N CYS A 141 2.31 -6.17 0.96
CA CYS A 141 2.94 -7.02 1.97
C CYS A 141 3.95 -8.00 1.36
N GLU A 142 3.61 -8.62 0.23
CA GLU A 142 4.45 -9.59 -0.49
C GLU A 142 5.70 -8.95 -1.11
N SER A 143 5.55 -7.73 -1.66
CA SER A 143 6.66 -6.98 -2.24
C SER A 143 7.60 -6.39 -1.17
N ALA A 144 7.04 -5.89 -0.07
CA ALA A 144 7.82 -5.25 0.99
C ALA A 144 8.47 -6.26 1.96
N GLN A 145 7.84 -7.42 2.16
CA GLN A 145 8.27 -8.49 3.07
C GLN A 145 8.68 -7.94 4.46
N ARG A 146 9.81 -8.43 4.99
CA ARG A 146 10.35 -8.04 6.31
C ARG A 146 10.65 -6.54 6.41
N SER A 147 10.97 -5.87 5.31
CA SER A 147 11.33 -4.44 5.32
C SER A 147 10.17 -3.56 5.78
N LEU A 148 8.93 -3.93 5.43
CA LEU A 148 7.75 -3.20 5.88
C LEU A 148 7.64 -3.21 7.39
N TRP A 149 7.79 -4.38 8.01
CA TRP A 149 7.68 -4.52 9.46
C TRP A 149 8.79 -3.78 10.21
N MET A 150 10.02 -3.81 9.68
CA MET A 150 11.14 -3.11 10.30
C MET A 150 11.00 -1.57 10.24
N LYS A 151 10.33 -1.03 9.21
CA LYS A 151 10.17 0.42 9.03
C LYS A 151 8.83 0.97 9.49
N TRP A 152 7.78 0.16 9.40
CA TRP A 152 6.39 0.53 9.65
C TRP A 152 5.66 -0.53 10.51
N PRO A 153 6.16 -0.84 11.72
CA PRO A 153 5.55 -1.87 12.56
C PRO A 153 4.10 -1.54 12.94
N GLU A 154 3.76 -0.26 13.12
CA GLU A 154 2.40 0.18 13.43
C GLU A 154 1.45 -0.07 12.25
N LEU A 155 1.86 0.27 11.03
CA LEU A 155 1.05 0.04 9.83
C LEU A 155 0.83 -1.47 9.60
N CYS A 156 1.88 -2.26 9.82
CA CYS A 156 1.80 -3.72 9.79
C CYS A 156 0.78 -4.27 10.80
N ASN A 157 0.77 -3.74 12.02
CA ASN A 157 -0.21 -4.12 13.04
C ASN A 157 -1.63 -3.72 12.62
N GLU A 158 -1.83 -2.51 12.10
CA GLU A 158 -3.13 -2.04 11.58
C GLU A 158 -3.67 -2.99 10.49
N ILE A 159 -2.85 -3.34 9.50
CA ILE A 159 -3.19 -4.32 8.44
C ILE A 159 -3.63 -5.66 9.05
N TYR A 160 -2.87 -6.18 10.01
CA TYR A 160 -3.19 -7.45 10.65
C TYR A 160 -4.52 -7.41 11.42
N TYR A 161 -4.75 -6.36 12.22
CA TYR A 161 -5.99 -6.23 12.99
C TYR A 161 -7.24 -6.17 12.12
N ILE A 162 -7.13 -5.53 10.94
CA ILE A 162 -8.26 -5.39 10.01
C ILE A 162 -8.54 -6.70 9.26
N ILE A 163 -7.49 -7.45 8.87
CA ILE A 163 -7.69 -8.70 8.13
C ILE A 163 -8.03 -9.88 9.06
N LYS A 164 -7.55 -9.88 10.31
CA LYS A 164 -7.75 -10.97 11.27
C LYS A 164 -9.20 -11.45 11.41
N PRO A 165 -10.23 -10.59 11.57
CA PRO A 165 -11.63 -11.02 11.66
C PRO A 165 -12.12 -11.79 10.43
N SER A 166 -11.62 -11.40 9.25
CA SER A 166 -11.94 -12.08 7.98
C SER A 166 -11.37 -13.49 7.94
N ILE A 167 -10.30 -13.77 8.69
CA ILE A 167 -9.68 -15.09 8.80
C ILE A 167 -10.32 -15.94 9.91
N THR A 168 -10.52 -15.37 11.10
CA THR A 168 -10.90 -16.14 12.29
C THR A 168 -12.39 -16.44 12.39
N HIS A 169 -13.24 -15.56 11.87
CA HIS A 169 -14.69 -15.70 12.00
C HIS A 169 -15.38 -16.17 10.71
N ASN A 170 -14.61 -16.37 9.63
CA ASN A 170 -15.10 -16.75 8.29
C ASN A 170 -16.33 -15.92 7.85
N GLN A 171 -16.41 -14.66 8.31
CA GLN A 171 -17.53 -13.76 8.05
C GLN A 171 -17.54 -13.25 6.61
N ARG A 172 -16.41 -13.37 5.90
CA ARG A 172 -16.27 -13.03 4.48
C ARG A 172 -15.45 -14.10 3.76
N SER A 173 -15.97 -14.58 2.64
CA SER A 173 -15.22 -15.41 1.69
C SER A 173 -14.15 -14.56 0.99
N LEU A 174 -13.01 -14.32 1.65
CA LEU A 174 -11.83 -13.82 0.96
C LEU A 174 -11.34 -14.90 -0.02
N PRO A 175 -10.98 -14.55 -1.27
CA PRO A 175 -10.35 -15.50 -2.18
C PRO A 175 -9.11 -16.14 -1.55
N GLY A 176 -8.92 -17.45 -1.73
CA GLY A 176 -7.82 -18.20 -1.11
C GLY A 176 -6.42 -17.63 -1.35
N ARG A 177 -6.21 -16.85 -2.42
CA ARG A 177 -4.94 -16.13 -2.66
C ARG A 177 -4.66 -15.05 -1.61
N ILE A 178 -5.68 -14.30 -1.17
CA ILE A 178 -5.53 -13.28 -0.13
C ILE A 178 -5.19 -13.94 1.22
N PHE A 179 -5.81 -15.08 1.53
CA PHE A 179 -5.44 -15.90 2.69
C PHE A 179 -3.96 -16.31 2.65
N CYS A 180 -3.47 -16.80 1.51
CA CYS A 180 -2.09 -17.24 1.35
C CYS A 180 -1.02 -16.15 1.45
N CYS A 181 -1.33 -14.88 1.18
CA CYS A 181 -0.39 -13.76 1.35
C CYS A 181 -0.35 -13.24 2.80
N VAL A 182 -1.46 -13.37 3.55
CA VAL A 182 -1.59 -12.86 4.92
C VAL A 182 -1.14 -13.88 5.97
N LEU A 183 -1.24 -15.19 5.69
CA LEU A 183 -0.76 -16.25 6.57
C LEU A 183 0.78 -16.24 6.78
N PRO A 184 1.63 -16.03 5.76
CA PRO A 184 3.08 -15.89 5.93
C PRO A 184 3.44 -14.62 6.71
N MET A 185 2.68 -13.54 6.54
CA MET A 185 2.77 -12.36 7.40
C MET A 185 2.55 -12.77 8.86
N ASN A 186 1.52 -13.54 9.19
CA ASN A 186 1.28 -14.05 10.56
C ASN A 186 2.45 -14.90 11.09
N VAL A 187 3.06 -15.77 10.26
CA VAL A 187 4.23 -16.56 10.66
C VAL A 187 5.46 -15.68 10.87
N LEU A 188 5.70 -14.68 10.00
CA LEU A 188 6.80 -13.72 10.14
C LEU A 188 6.60 -12.78 11.35
N PHE A 189 5.37 -12.33 11.61
CA PHE A 189 4.99 -11.51 12.76
C PHE A 189 5.09 -12.28 14.07
N GLN A 190 4.65 -13.55 14.10
CA GLN A 190 4.75 -14.38 15.30
C GLN A 190 6.18 -14.80 15.59
N LEU A 191 6.98 -15.13 14.57
CA LEU A 191 8.40 -15.44 14.75
C LEU A 191 9.19 -14.21 15.19
N SER A 192 8.88 -13.01 14.68
CA SER A 192 9.56 -11.79 15.10
C SER A 192 9.13 -11.32 16.51
N TRP A 193 7.86 -11.48 16.87
CA TRP A 193 7.36 -11.33 18.25
C TRP A 193 8.06 -12.29 19.21
N PHE A 194 8.19 -13.58 18.84
CA PHE A 194 8.94 -14.58 19.62
C PHE A 194 10.44 -14.23 19.76
N THR A 195 11.02 -13.59 18.75
CA THR A 195 12.44 -13.18 18.77
C THR A 195 12.66 -11.95 19.66
N ILE A 196 11.69 -11.04 19.71
CA ILE A 196 11.72 -9.84 20.57
C ILE A 196 11.43 -10.18 22.03
N GLU A 197 10.41 -10.99 22.33
CA GLU A 197 10.08 -11.39 23.71
C GLU A 197 11.17 -12.26 24.36
N ARG A 198 11.99 -12.95 23.56
CA ARG A 198 13.10 -13.78 24.08
C ARG A 198 14.46 -13.08 24.12
N GLY A 199 14.54 -11.77 23.82
CA GLY A 199 15.76 -11.00 24.04
C GLY A 199 17.00 -11.49 23.27
N TRP A 200 16.83 -11.96 22.03
CA TRP A 200 17.95 -12.42 21.18
C TRP A 200 18.50 -11.35 20.22
N LEU A 201 18.32 -10.07 20.54
CA LEU A 201 19.07 -8.97 19.94
C LEU A 201 19.59 -8.08 21.08
N VAL A 202 20.78 -8.46 21.57
CA VAL A 202 21.73 -7.57 22.26
C VAL A 202 22.80 -7.20 21.24
#